data_AF-A0A4R8S9N3-F1
#
_entry.id   AF-A0A4R8S9N3-F1
#
_cell.length_a   1.000
_cell.length_b   1.000
_cell.length_c   1.000
_cell.angle_alpha   90.00
_cell.angle_beta   90.00
_cell.angle_gamma   90.00
#
_symmetry.space_group_name_H-M   'P 1'
#
loop_
_entity.id
_entity.type
_entity.pdbx_description
1 polymer ?
#
loop_
_entity_poly.entity_id
_entity_poly.type
_entity_poly.pdbx_seq_one_letter_code
_entity_poly.pdbx_strand_id
1 'polypeptide(L)'
;MTSNNIVFSEELDLVFEALQSVATEALPELTPESEIADLGYSSVQTLEFLTHIEEVTGVRLPPRELVRVKTIADLAAVVRAHLAAELAG
;
A
#
# COMPACT_ATOMS: atom_id res chain seq x y z
N MET A 1 3.86 -24.99 -15.91
CA MET A 1 4.58 -24.22 -14.87
C MET A 1 3.51 -23.54 -14.05
N THR A 2 3.36 -23.96 -12.80
CA THR A 2 2.26 -23.57 -11.92
C THR A 2 2.47 -22.15 -11.45
N SER A 3 1.83 -21.17 -12.11
CA SER A 3 1.75 -19.82 -11.57
C SER A 3 0.86 -19.89 -10.33
N ASN A 4 1.47 -19.79 -9.15
CA ASN A 4 0.78 -19.62 -7.88
C ASN A 4 -0.04 -18.33 -7.98
N ASN A 5 -1.34 -18.45 -8.27
CA ASN A 5 -2.27 -17.33 -8.26
C ASN A 5 -2.62 -17.04 -6.79
N ILE A 6 -1.70 -16.38 -6.08
CA ILE A 6 -1.99 -15.84 -4.75
C ILE A 6 -2.96 -14.68 -4.99
N VAL A 7 -4.24 -14.90 -4.75
CA VAL A 7 -5.25 -13.85 -4.78
C VAL A 7 -5.10 -13.08 -3.47
N PHE A 8 -4.50 -11.90 -3.52
CA PHE A 8 -4.47 -10.99 -2.37
C PHE A 8 -5.83 -10.29 -2.23
N SER A 9 -6.04 -9.60 -1.10
CA SER A 9 -7.25 -8.78 -0.92
C SER A 9 -7.16 -7.52 -1.79
N GLU A 10 -8.30 -6.94 -2.17
CA GLU A 10 -8.34 -5.76 -3.06
C GLU A 10 -7.48 -4.60 -2.55
N GLU A 11 -7.38 -4.43 -1.22
CA GLU A 11 -6.56 -3.38 -0.61
C GLU A 11 -5.07 -3.67 -0.70
N LEU A 12 -4.67 -4.95 -0.68
CA LEU A 12 -3.28 -5.35 -0.90
C LEU A 12 -2.89 -5.12 -2.37
N ASP A 13 -3.75 -5.49 -3.31
CA ASP A 13 -3.52 -5.28 -4.74
C ASP A 13 -3.35 -3.78 -5.04
N LEU A 14 -4.22 -2.95 -4.46
CA LEU A 14 -4.13 -1.49 -4.56
C LEU A 14 -2.79 -0.97 -4.01
N VAL A 15 -2.35 -1.46 -2.84
CA VAL A 15 -1.07 -1.03 -2.27
C VAL A 15 0.09 -1.47 -3.17
N PHE A 16 0.08 -2.70 -3.69
CA PHE A 16 1.12 -3.15 -4.62
C PHE A 16 1.17 -2.28 -5.88
N GLU A 17 0.02 -1.96 -6.46
CA GLU A 17 -0.09 -1.08 -7.62
C GLU A 17 0.48 0.31 -7.31
N ALA A 18 0.11 0.89 -6.17
CA ALA A 18 0.58 2.20 -5.74
C ALA A 18 2.11 2.25 -5.54
N LEU A 19 2.70 1.21 -4.95
CA LEU A 19 4.15 1.12 -4.78
C LEU A 19 4.83 1.00 -6.15
N GLN A 20 4.30 0.18 -7.05
CA GLN A 20 4.85 0.01 -8.40
C GLN A 20 4.76 1.28 -9.24
N SER A 21 3.72 2.10 -9.08
CA SER A 21 3.52 3.31 -9.89
C SER A 21 4.58 4.39 -9.64
N VAL A 22 5.17 4.43 -8.44
CA VAL A 22 6.23 5.39 -8.06
C VAL A 22 7.65 4.82 -8.13
N ALA A 23 7.78 3.54 -8.50
CA ALA A 23 9.06 2.87 -8.59
C ALA A 23 9.89 3.41 -9.75
N THR A 24 11.07 3.95 -9.44
CA THR A 24 12.03 4.42 -10.45
C THR A 24 13.00 3.33 -10.90
N GLU A 25 13.07 2.24 -10.14
CA GLU A 25 13.94 1.08 -10.37
C GLU A 25 13.13 -0.21 -10.22
N ALA A 26 13.72 -1.34 -10.61
CA ALA A 26 13.10 -2.64 -10.44
C ALA A 26 12.96 -2.97 -8.95
N LEU A 27 11.73 -3.15 -8.48
CA LEU A 27 11.46 -3.60 -7.12
C LEU A 27 11.80 -5.09 -6.96
N PRO A 28 12.22 -5.51 -5.75
CA PRO A 28 12.27 -6.92 -5.42
C PRO A 28 10.87 -7.55 -5.50
N GLU A 29 10.79 -8.88 -5.39
CA GLU A 29 9.51 -9.56 -5.24
C GLU A 29 8.79 -9.03 -4.00
N LEU A 30 7.68 -8.31 -4.23
CA LEU A 30 6.90 -7.71 -3.15
C LEU A 30 6.02 -8.77 -2.53
N THR A 31 6.04 -8.82 -1.20
CA THR A 31 5.16 -9.69 -0.41
C THR A 31 4.45 -8.84 0.63
N PRO A 32 3.32 -9.29 1.20
CA PRO A 32 2.65 -8.54 2.27
C PRO A 32 3.56 -8.28 3.48
N GLU A 33 4.55 -9.13 3.71
CA GLU A 33 5.51 -9.03 4.83
C GLU A 33 6.69 -8.11 4.52
N SER A 34 6.85 -7.67 3.26
CA SER A 34 7.92 -6.76 2.86
C SER A 34 7.80 -5.44 3.61
N GLU A 35 8.90 -4.98 4.22
CA GLU A 35 8.94 -3.67 4.87
C GLU A 35 9.05 -2.56 3.82
N ILE A 36 8.27 -1.50 4.00
CA ILE A 36 8.28 -0.34 3.10
C ILE A 36 9.64 0.37 3.14
N ALA A 37 10.30 0.36 4.31
CA ALA A 37 11.63 0.95 4.48
C ALA A 37 12.70 0.24 3.62
N ASP A 38 12.54 -1.07 3.36
CA ASP A 38 13.48 -1.86 2.58
C ASP A 38 13.33 -1.65 1.06
N LEU A 39 12.25 -0.99 0.62
CA LEU A 39 12.01 -0.66 -0.79
C LEU A 39 12.91 0.47 -1.31
N GLY A 40 13.60 1.18 -0.41
CA GLY A 40 14.52 2.26 -0.78
C GLY A 40 13.84 3.53 -1.29
N TYR A 41 12.54 3.71 -1.06
CA TYR A 41 11.83 4.91 -1.48
C TYR A 41 12.28 6.16 -0.74
N SER A 42 12.36 7.24 -1.49
CA SER A 42 12.51 8.58 -0.92
C SER A 42 11.24 9.00 -0.16
N SER A 43 11.36 10.05 0.68
CA SER A 43 10.20 10.66 1.32
C SER A 43 9.16 11.16 0.31
N VAL A 44 9.61 11.61 -0.87
CA VAL A 44 8.71 12.08 -1.94
C VAL A 44 7.93 10.91 -2.53
N GLN A 45 8.60 9.84 -2.95
CA GLN A 45 7.93 8.62 -3.44
C GLN A 45 6.97 8.03 -2.41
N THR A 46 7.34 8.10 -1.13
CA THR A 46 6.46 7.66 -0.04
C THR A 46 5.16 8.44 -0.01
N LEU A 47 5.25 9.78 -0.08
CA LEU A 47 4.07 10.62 -0.15
C LEU A 47 3.27 10.42 -1.45
N GLU A 48 3.94 10.19 -2.57
CA GLU A 48 3.29 9.97 -3.86
C GLU A 48 2.44 8.70 -3.87
N PHE A 49 2.96 7.55 -3.41
CA PHE A 49 2.15 6.33 -3.40
C PHE A 49 1.00 6.44 -2.39
N LEU A 50 1.21 7.09 -1.25
CA LEU A 50 0.15 7.32 -0.27
C LEU A 50 -0.95 8.22 -0.85
N THR A 51 -0.56 9.29 -1.54
CA THR A 51 -1.50 10.19 -2.23
C THR A 51 -2.26 9.44 -3.31
N HIS A 52 -1.58 8.60 -4.09
CA HIS A 52 -2.21 7.77 -5.11
C HIS A 52 -3.29 6.84 -4.52
N ILE A 53 -3.01 6.20 -3.38
CA ILE A 53 -4.00 5.38 -2.66
C ILE A 53 -5.22 6.24 -2.27
N GLU A 54 -5.00 7.42 -1.70
CA GLU A 54 -6.10 8.32 -1.32
C GLU A 54 -6.93 8.78 -2.53
N GLU A 55 -6.29 9.07 -3.67
CA GLU A 55 -6.96 9.49 -4.90
C GLU A 55 -7.82 8.38 -5.51
N VAL A 56 -7.30 7.15 -5.54
CA VAL A 56 -8.02 6.00 -6.10
C VAL A 56 -9.18 5.57 -5.22
N THR A 57 -9.01 5.61 -3.90
CA THR A 57 -10.02 5.13 -2.94
C THR A 57 -11.01 6.19 -2.50
N GLY A 58 -10.64 7.47 -2.61
CA GLY A 58 -11.37 8.58 -2.00
C GLY A 58 -11.21 8.68 -0.48
N VAL A 59 -10.46 7.78 0.17
CA VAL A 59 -10.23 7.83 1.62
C VAL A 59 -9.09 8.79 1.97
N ARG A 60 -9.04 9.22 3.23
CA ARG A 60 -7.87 9.91 3.80
C ARG A 60 -7.12 8.97 4.73
N LEU A 61 -5.81 8.93 4.59
CA LEU A 61 -4.90 8.15 5.43
C LEU A 61 -4.19 9.09 6.42
N PRO A 62 -4.71 9.24 7.65
CA PRO A 62 -4.18 10.22 8.60
C PRO A 62 -2.75 9.84 9.02
N PRO A 63 -1.80 10.79 9.04
CA PRO A 63 -0.38 10.51 9.35
C PRO A 63 -0.16 9.75 10.66
N ARG A 64 -0.98 10.02 11.68
CA ARG A 64 -0.93 9.33 12.98
C ARG A 64 -1.06 7.80 12.88
N GLU A 65 -1.77 7.32 11.86
CA GLU A 65 -2.03 5.90 11.63
C GLU A 65 -0.97 5.27 10.75
N LEU A 66 -0.27 6.08 9.96
CA LEU A 66 0.88 5.66 9.16
C LEU A 66 2.14 5.47 10.02
N VAL A 67 2.23 6.09 11.21
CA VAL A 67 3.37 5.91 12.14
C VAL A 67 3.57 4.44 12.54
N ARG A 68 2.51 3.63 12.58
CA ARG A 68 2.57 2.21 12.94
C ARG A 68 2.79 1.28 11.74
N VAL A 69 2.75 1.81 10.52
CA VAL A 69 2.91 1.02 9.29
C VAL A 69 4.39 0.68 9.10
N LYS A 70 4.69 -0.61 9.00
CA LYS A 70 6.02 -1.10 8.66
C LYS A 70 6.01 -1.88 7.36
N THR A 71 5.04 -2.77 7.23
CA THR A 71 4.90 -3.70 6.10
C THR A 71 3.82 -3.26 5.12
N ILE A 72 3.85 -3.85 3.93
CA ILE A 72 2.78 -3.71 2.93
C ILE A 72 1.42 -4.16 3.51
N ALA A 73 1.40 -5.24 4.29
CA ALA A 73 0.20 -5.72 4.97
C ALA A 73 -0.33 -4.73 6.00
N ASP A 74 0.55 -4.07 6.77
CA ASP A 74 0.13 -3.05 7.74
C ASP A 74 -0.55 -1.88 7.03
N LEU A 75 0.00 -1.44 5.90
CA LEU A 75 -0.58 -0.37 5.11
C LEU A 75 -1.95 -0.77 4.55
N ALA A 76 -2.06 -1.96 3.94
CA ALA A 76 -3.32 -2.47 3.43
C ALA A 76 -4.39 -2.59 4.53
N ALA A 77 -4.00 -2.99 5.76
CA ALA A 77 -4.90 -3.02 6.90
C ALA A 77 -5.43 -1.63 7.28
N VAL A 78 -4.58 -0.59 7.22
CA VAL A 78 -5.01 0.80 7.44
C VAL A 78 -5.98 1.26 6.34
N VAL A 79 -5.66 0.98 5.08
CA VAL A 79 -6.54 1.32 3.94
C VAL A 79 -7.90 0.65 4.08
N ARG A 80 -7.92 -0.66 4.36
CA ARG A 80 -9.14 -1.43 4.60
C ARG A 80 -10.00 -0.85 5.72
N ALA A 81 -9.39 -0.46 6.83
CA ALA A 81 -10.12 0.13 7.96
C ALA A 81 -10.83 1.44 7.57
N HIS A 82 -10.19 2.27 6.73
CA HIS A 82 -10.78 3.52 6.27
C HIS A 82 -11.84 3.31 5.19
N LEU A 83 -11.62 2.40 4.24
CA LEU A 83 -12.63 2.01 3.26
C LEU A 83 -13.90 1.49 3.94
N ALA A 84 -13.75 0.63 4.94
CA ALA A 84 -14.89 0.10 5.70
C ALA A 84 -15.63 1.19 6.48
N ALA A 85 -14.90 2.20 7.01
CA ALA A 85 -15.50 3.32 7.73
C ALA A 85 -16.28 4.26 6.79
N GLU A 86 -15.74 4.59 5.62
CA GLU A 86 -16.43 5.42 4.62
C GLU A 86 -17.70 4.73 4.08
N LEU A 87 -17.69 3.42 3.89
CA LEU A 87 -18.87 2.66 3.44
C LEU A 87 -19.96 2.53 4.52
N ALA A 88 -19.60 2.68 5.79
CA ALA A 88 -20.52 2.56 6.91
C ALA A 88 -21.16 3.89 7.35
N GLY A 89 -20.63 5.02 6.86
CA GLY A 89 -21.11 6.39 7.13
C GLY A 89 -22.15 6.86 6.12
#